data_AF-A0A0J7IUZ2-F1
#
_entry.id   AF-A0A0J7IUZ2-F1
#
_cell.length_a   1.000
_cell.length_b   1.000
_cell.length_c   1.000
_cell.angle_alpha   90.00
_cell.angle_beta   90.00
_cell.angle_gamma   90.00
#
_symmetry.space_group_name_H-M   'P 1'
#
loop_
_entity.id
_entity.type
_entity.pdbx_description
1 polymer ?
#
loop_
_entity_poly.entity_id
_entity_poly.type
_entity_poly.pdbx_seq_one_letter_code
_entity_poly.pdbx_strand_id
1 'polypeptide(L)' 'MNISYYDFKNLTDQAQCNMVVNNGRVMNERTIDTLKYVLYELSCFTVEIAYNTANNKIAVMNVFQNKAVYAV' A
#
# COMPACT_ATOMS: atom_id res chain seq x y z
N MET A 1 -10.90 -8.85 3.49
CA MET A 1 -10.98 -7.85 4.58
C MET A 1 -11.80 -6.68 4.07
N ASN A 2 -12.64 -6.05 4.91
CA ASN A 2 -13.45 -4.89 4.52
C ASN A 2 -13.06 -3.72 5.44
N ILE A 3 -12.09 -2.91 5.02
CA ILE A 3 -11.67 -1.69 5.73
C ILE A 3 -11.88 -0.50 4.80
N SER A 4 -12.43 0.60 5.32
CA SER A 4 -12.55 1.83 4.54
C SER A 4 -11.21 2.55 4.43
N TYR A 5 -11.06 3.40 3.41
CA TYR A 5 -9.87 4.25 3.26
C TYR A 5 -9.63 5.11 4.51
N TYR A 6 -10.68 5.63 5.13
CA TYR A 6 -10.58 6.51 6.31
C TYR A 6 -10.18 5.73 7.56
N ASP A 7 -10.78 4.56 7.79
CA ASP A 7 -10.42 3.70 8.91
C ASP A 7 -8.96 3.24 8.78
N PHE A 8 -8.54 2.90 7.56
CA PHE A 8 -7.15 2.55 7.27
C PHE A 8 -6.19 3.71 7.60
N LYS A 9 -6.51 4.93 7.19
CA LYS A 9 -5.69 6.12 7.48
C LYS A 9 -5.61 6.47 8.97
N ASN A 10 -6.56 6.03 9.78
CA ASN A 10 -6.56 6.23 11.23
C ASN A 10 -5.71 5.20 11.98
N LEU A 11 -5.22 4.16 11.32
CA LEU A 11 -4.31 3.18 11.92
C LEU A 11 -2.90 3.77 12.09
N THR A 12 -2.12 3.23 13.01
CA THR A 12 -0.69 3.54 13.12
C THR A 12 0.05 3.08 11.87
N ASP A 13 1.18 3.73 11.53
CA ASP A 13 1.98 3.37 10.35
C ASP A 13 2.37 1.88 10.32
N GLN A 14 2.73 1.33 11.48
CA GLN A 14 3.06 -0.09 11.61
C GLN A 14 1.84 -0.99 11.34
N ALA A 15 0.65 -0.62 11.83
CA ALA A 15 -0.57 -1.36 11.58
C ALA A 15 -1.02 -1.26 10.12
N GLN A 16 -0.88 -0.09 9.49
CA GLN A 16 -1.13 0.11 8.07
C GLN A 16 -0.23 -0.80 7.22
N CYS A 17 1.08 -0.79 7.48
CA CYS A 17 2.02 -1.64 6.73
C CYS A 17 1.73 -3.12 6.95
N ASN A 18 1.56 -3.57 8.19
CA ASN A 18 1.25 -4.97 8.49
C ASN A 18 -0.05 -5.40 7.81
N MET A 19 -1.06 -4.52 7.73
CA MET A 19 -2.30 -4.82 7.06
C MET A 19 -2.10 -5.00 5.55
N VAL A 20 -1.39 -4.08 4.91
CA VAL A 20 -1.14 -4.10 3.46
C VAL A 20 -0.29 -5.31 3.06
N VAL A 21 0.81 -5.58 3.76
CA VAL A 21 1.72 -6.68 3.42
C VAL A 21 1.06 -8.05 3.63
N ASN A 22 0.25 -8.21 4.68
CA ASN A 22 -0.36 -9.51 4.99
C ASN A 22 -1.70 -9.77 4.30
N ASN A 23 -2.46 -8.72 3.98
CA ASN A 23 -3.83 -8.84 3.46
C ASN A 23 -4.03 -8.21 2.07
N GLY A 24 -3.11 -7.36 1.63
CA GLY A 24 -3.17 -6.73 0.33
C GLY A 24 -2.80 -7.70 -0.78
N ARG A 25 -3.46 -7.57 -1.93
CA ARG A 25 -3.11 -8.30 -3.15
C ARG A 25 -2.07 -7.51 -3.92
N VAL A 26 -0.91 -8.09 -4.19
CA VAL A 26 0.10 -7.47 -5.06
C VAL A 26 -0.48 -7.31 -6.48
N MET A 27 -0.57 -6.07 -6.95
CA MET A 27 -0.98 -5.74 -8.31
C MET A 27 0.23 -5.62 -9.24
N ASN A 28 1.28 -4.95 -8.76
CA ASN A 28 2.48 -4.69 -9.54
C ASN A 28 3.67 -4.47 -8.61
N GLU A 29 4.87 -4.72 -9.12
CA GLU A 29 6.12 -4.42 -8.43
C GLU A 29 7.19 -3.92 -9.39
N ARG A 30 8.01 -3.00 -8.92
CA ARG A 30 9.16 -2.47 -9.66
C ARG A 30 10.30 -2.19 -8.70
N THR A 31 11.51 -2.57 -9.09
CA THR A 31 12.73 -2.17 -8.37
C THR A 31 13.49 -1.14 -9.20
N ILE A 32 13.87 -0.03 -8.57
CA ILE A 32 14.75 1.00 -9.11
C ILE A 32 15.90 1.18 -8.12
N ASP A 33 17.11 0.87 -8.54
CA ASP A 33 18.32 0.87 -7.71
C ASP A 33 18.13 0.07 -6.39
N THR A 34 18.08 0.77 -5.26
CA THR A 34 17.91 0.20 -3.91
C THR A 34 16.49 0.35 -3.38
N LEU A 35 15.55 0.82 -4.18
CA LEU A 35 14.14 0.97 -3.79
C LEU A 35 13.26 0.01 -4.59
N LYS A 36 12.53 -0.84 -3.88
CA LYS A 36 11.48 -1.67 -4.47
C LYS A 36 10.12 -1.10 -4.10
N TYR A 37 9.36 -0.79 -5.13
CA TYR A 37 8.00 -0.29 -5.07
C TYR A 37 7.07 -1.46 -5.31
N VAL A 38 6.12 -1.67 -4.40
CA VAL A 38 5.06 -2.66 -4.57
C VAL A 38 3.72 -1.98 -4.41
N LEU A 39 2.88 -2.18 -5.42
CA LEU A 39 1.52 -1.69 -5.46
C LEU A 39 0.58 -2.81 -5.02
N TYR A 40 -0.19 -2.55 -3.98
CA TYR A 40 -1.16 -3.47 -3.39
C TYR A 40 -2.57 -2.96 -3.59
N GLU A 41 -3.48 -3.86 -3.93
CA GLU A 41 -4.93 -3.64 -3.81
C GLU A 41 -5.36 -4.06 -2.40
N LEU A 42 -6.04 -3.18 -1.68
CA LEU A 42 -6.59 -3.46 -0.36
C LEU A 42 -8.04 -2.94 -0.29
N SER A 43 -8.99 -3.87 -0.14
CA SER A 43 -10.43 -3.56 -0.20
C SER A 43 -10.79 -2.81 -1.49
N CYS A 44 -11.17 -1.53 -1.40
CA CYS A 44 -11.60 -0.69 -2.54
C CYS A 44 -10.59 0.42 -2.89
N PHE A 45 -9.35 0.31 -2.43
CA PHE A 45 -8.31 1.30 -2.65
C PHE A 45 -6.95 0.64 -2.90
N THR A 46 -5.97 1.44 -3.28
CA THR A 46 -4.64 0.95 -3.64
C THR A 46 -3.61 1.57 -2.71
N VAL A 47 -2.61 0.79 -2.31
CA VAL A 47 -1.51 1.23 -1.45
C VAL A 47 -0.19 0.90 -2.14
N GLU A 48 0.66 1.90 -2.30
CA GLU A 48 2.04 1.70 -2.73
C GLU A 48 2.95 1.73 -1.50
N ILE A 49 3.81 0.72 -1.38
CA ILE A 49 4.87 0.68 -0.40
C ILE A 49 6.21 0.65 -1.14
N ALA A 50 7.05 1.63 -0.87
CA ALA A 50 8.45 1.62 -1.28
C ALA A 50 9.30 1.15 -0.10
N TYR A 51 10.07 0.08 -0.30
CA TYR A 51 11.05 -0.40 0.67
C TYR A 51 12.45 -0.30 0.11
N ASN A 52 13.38 0.04 0.98
CA ASN A 52 14.80 0.02 0.68
C ASN A 52 15.28 -1.43 0.75
N THR A 53 15.76 -1.97 -0.37
CA THR A 53 16.21 -3.36 -0.48
C THR A 53 17.50 -3.64 0.27
N ALA A 54 18.31 -2.62 0.59
CA ALA A 54 19.57 -2.77 1.32
C ALA A 54 19.37 -3.00 2.83
N ASN A 55 18.28 -2.48 3.41
CA ASN A 55 17.98 -2.64 4.85
C ASN A 55 16.56 -3.19 5.12
N ASN A 56 15.82 -3.51 4.07
CA ASN A 56 14.43 -3.95 4.07
C ASN A 56 13.48 -3.06 4.89
N LYS A 57 13.79 -1.76 5.01
CA LYS A 57 12.93 -0.79 5.71
C LYS A 57 11.99 -0.10 4.74
N ILE A 58 10.79 0.20 5.21
CA ILE A 58 9.82 1.03 4.49
C ILE A 58 10.40 2.44 4.37
N ALA A 59 10.55 2.91 3.14
CA ALA A 59 10.95 4.27 2.84
C ALA A 59 9.72 5.18 2.72
N VAL A 60 8.68 4.72 2.03
CA VAL A 60 7.47 5.50 1.74
C VAL A 60 6.25 4.59 1.69
N MET A 61 5.10 5.11 2.11
CA MET A 61 3.79 4.49 1.91
C MET A 61 2.81 5.53 1.37
N ASN A 62 2.31 5.30 0.16
CA ASN A 62 1.31 6.14 -0.50
C ASN A 62 -0.02 5.38 -0.56
N VAL A 63 -1.13 6.06 -0.28
CA VAL A 63 -2.47 5.46 -0.29
C VAL A 63 -3.32 6.24 -1.28
N PHE A 64 -3.85 5.53 -2.27
CA PHE A 64 -4.64 6.11 -3.35
C PHE A 64 -6.07 5.64 -3.23
N GLN A 65 -7.00 6.57 -2.99
CA GLN A 65 -8.41 6.28 -3.08
C GLN A 65 -8.76 6.02 -4.55
N ASN A 66 -9.25 4.83 -4.88
CA ASN A 66 -9.53 4.44 -6.25
C ASN A 66 -10.85 5.09 -6.72
N LYS A 67 -10.80 6.40 -7.02
CA LYS A 67 -11.99 7.18 -7.44
C LYS A 67 -12.52 6.79 -8.81
N ALA A 68 -11.77 6.01 -9.60
CA ALA A 68 -12.20 5.56 -10.92
C ALA A 68 -13.44 4.64 -10.87
N VAL A 69 -13.75 4.02 -9.73
CA VAL A 69 -14.99 3.24 -9.55
C VAL A 69 -16.24 4.15 -9.43
N TYR A 70 -16.05 5.45 -9.23
CA TYR A 70 -17.12 6.47 -9.13
C TYR A 70 -17.14 7.45 -10.32
N ALA A 71 -16.32 7.23 -11.34
CA ALA A 71 -16.45 7.94 -12.61
C ALA A 71 -17.56 7.28 -13.42
N VAL A 72 -18.81 7.69 -13.14
CA VAL A 72 -19.97 7.45 -14.01
C VAL A 72 -19.99 8.53 -15.08
#